data_AF-A0A0F9N9C2-F1
#
_entry.id   AF-A0A0F9N9C2-F1
#
_cell.length_a   1.000
_cell.length_b   1.000
_cell.length_c   1.000
_cell.angle_alpha   90.00
_cell.angle_beta   90.00
_cell.angle_gamma   90.00
#
_symmetry.space_group_name_H-M   'P 1'
#
loop_
_entity.id
_entity.type
_entity.pdbx_description
1 polymer ?
#
loop_
_entity_poly.entity_id
_entity_poly.type
_entity_poly.pdbx_seq_one_letter_code
_entity_poly.pdbx_strand_id
1 'polypeptide(L)'
;MKTMSQFCRSHRITARSELVDSNPNMDDMPEGSRHWKVTLWRDRKQMTVLFSAGSAIESEPNAEDVLSCAAMDAVGYENAEGFEDWASEYGYDIDSRRAEKTYCAVRTQTVKLAKFLTTEQYDALLWETESL
;
A
#
# COMPACT_ATOMS: atom_id res chain seq x y z
N MET A 1 12.19 14.84 8.92
CA MET A 1 11.44 13.81 8.17
C MET A 1 12.01 13.76 6.76
N LYS A 2 12.17 12.57 6.17
CA LYS A 2 12.60 12.44 4.76
C LYS A 2 11.38 12.47 3.86
N THR A 3 11.48 13.00 2.65
CA THR A 3 10.39 12.86 1.67
C THR A 3 10.35 11.44 1.11
N MET A 4 9.19 11.00 0.59
CA MET A 4 9.08 9.71 -0.09
C MET A 4 10.09 9.58 -1.25
N SER A 5 10.29 10.65 -2.04
CA SER A 5 11.29 10.67 -3.10
C SER A 5 12.72 10.47 -2.59
N GLN A 6 13.06 11.07 -1.44
CA GLN A 6 14.36 10.87 -0.80
C GLN A 6 14.54 9.42 -0.32
N PHE A 7 13.50 8.83 0.27
CA PHE A 7 13.48 7.44 0.72
C PHE A 7 13.71 6.48 -0.44
N CYS A 8 12.93 6.60 -1.52
CA CYS A 8 13.08 5.78 -2.72
C CYS A 8 14.49 5.87 -3.31
N ARG A 9 15.04 7.10 -3.40
CA ARG A 9 16.40 7.32 -3.92
C ARG A 9 17.49 6.72 -3.03
N SER A 10 17.42 6.92 -1.71
CA SER A 10 18.45 6.40 -0.80
C SER A 10 18.47 4.87 -0.74
N HIS A 11 17.31 4.24 -0.97
CA HIS A 11 17.17 2.79 -0.95
C HIS A 11 17.11 2.15 -2.34
N ARG A 12 17.32 2.93 -3.41
CA ARG A 12 17.31 2.46 -4.82
C ARG A 12 16.05 1.67 -5.16
N ILE A 13 14.91 2.17 -4.68
CA ILE A 13 13.61 1.56 -4.96
C ILE A 13 13.11 2.06 -6.30
N THR A 14 12.76 1.13 -7.18
CA THR A 14 12.20 1.41 -8.50
C THR A 14 10.89 0.67 -8.68
N ALA A 15 10.06 1.14 -9.62
CA ALA A 15 8.78 0.55 -9.94
C ALA A 15 8.63 0.36 -11.45
N ARG A 16 7.78 -0.60 -11.82
CA ARG A 16 7.20 -0.74 -13.15
C ARG A 16 5.75 -1.10 -12.94
N SER A 17 4.87 -0.42 -13.65
CA SER A 17 3.45 -0.68 -13.55
C SER A 17 2.95 -1.25 -14.86
N GLU A 18 2.04 -2.20 -14.75
CA GLU A 18 1.37 -2.84 -15.87
C GLU A 18 -0.12 -2.67 -15.62
N LEU A 19 -0.84 -2.05 -16.56
CA LEU A 19 -2.29 -1.89 -16.46
C LEU A 19 -2.94 -3.28 -16.43
N VAL A 20 -3.91 -3.47 -15.54
CA VAL A 20 -4.70 -4.70 -15.42
C VAL A 20 -6.18 -4.37 -15.34
N ASP A 21 -7.02 -5.34 -15.72
CA ASP A 21 -8.47 -5.10 -15.83
C ASP A 21 -9.17 -4.96 -14.48
N SER A 22 -8.61 -5.52 -13.41
CA SER A 22 -9.25 -5.51 -12.08
C SER A 22 -8.28 -5.72 -10.93
N ASN A 23 -8.72 -5.33 -9.73
CA ASN A 23 -8.09 -5.69 -8.46
C ASN A 23 -9.07 -6.53 -7.62
N PRO A 24 -8.79 -7.83 -7.36
CA PRO A 24 -9.70 -8.73 -6.61
C PRO A 24 -9.91 -8.32 -5.14
N ASN A 25 -9.08 -7.43 -4.62
CA ASN A 25 -9.22 -6.87 -3.27
C ASN A 25 -10.08 -5.59 -3.24
N MET A 26 -10.45 -5.03 -4.39
CA MET A 26 -11.17 -3.77 -4.53
C MET A 26 -12.30 -3.93 -5.56
N ASP A 27 -13.30 -4.75 -5.23
CA ASP A 27 -14.41 -5.13 -6.11
C ASP A 27 -15.57 -4.11 -6.13
N ASP A 28 -15.47 -3.03 -5.36
CA ASP A 28 -16.48 -1.97 -5.22
C ASP A 28 -16.02 -0.60 -5.72
N MET A 29 -14.91 -0.55 -6.48
CA MET A 29 -14.40 0.67 -7.08
C MET A 29 -15.39 1.24 -8.12
N PRO A 30 -15.55 2.58 -8.22
CA PRO A 30 -16.42 3.21 -9.21
C PRO A 30 -16.05 2.87 -10.66
N GLU A 31 -17.03 2.96 -11.57
CA GLU A 31 -16.77 2.83 -13.00
C GLU A 31 -15.71 3.83 -13.48
N GLY A 32 -14.83 3.36 -14.38
CA GLY A 32 -13.69 4.13 -14.88
C GLY A 32 -12.47 4.16 -13.95
N SER A 33 -12.53 3.47 -12.80
CA SER A 33 -11.34 3.24 -11.98
C SER A 33 -10.29 2.45 -12.76
N ARG A 34 -9.02 2.73 -12.47
CA ARG A 34 -7.88 2.10 -13.13
C ARG A 34 -7.11 1.24 -12.14
N HIS A 35 -6.62 0.10 -12.63
CA HIS A 35 -5.88 -0.85 -11.82
C HIS A 35 -4.53 -1.15 -12.45
N TRP A 36 -3.50 -1.24 -11.62
CA TRP A 36 -2.15 -1.58 -12.06
C TRP A 36 -1.59 -2.70 -11.20
N LYS A 37 -0.92 -3.64 -11.85
CA LYS A 37 0.03 -4.53 -11.22
C LYS A 37 1.39 -3.82 -11.19
N VAL A 38 1.76 -3.33 -10.02
CA VAL A 38 3.02 -2.62 -9.83
C VAL A 38 4.04 -3.56 -9.22
N THR A 39 5.18 -3.72 -9.87
CA THR A 39 6.33 -4.44 -9.32
C THR A 39 7.35 -3.44 -8.81
N LEU A 40 7.67 -3.53 -7.53
CA LEU A 40 8.71 -2.76 -6.86
C LEU A 40 9.99 -3.60 -6.78
N TRP A 41 11.13 -2.98 -7.04
CA TRP A 41 12.46 -3.59 -6.88
C TRP A 41 13.30 -2.82 -5.89
N ARG A 42 14.11 -3.57 -5.14
CA ARG A 42 15.15 -3.05 -4.25
C ARG A 42 16.27 -4.08 -4.15
N ASP A 43 17.48 -3.72 -4.57
CA ASP A 43 18.63 -4.62 -4.58
C ASP A 43 18.31 -5.98 -5.26
N ARG A 44 18.22 -7.06 -4.49
CA ARG A 44 17.86 -8.42 -4.95
C ARG A 44 16.45 -8.85 -4.52
N LYS A 45 15.67 -7.94 -3.93
CA LYS A 45 14.29 -8.17 -3.49
C LYS A 45 13.32 -7.50 -4.46
N GLN A 46 12.13 -8.09 -4.56
CA GLN A 46 11.01 -7.50 -5.28
C GLN A 46 9.71 -7.79 -4.55
N MET A 47 8.72 -6.94 -4.75
CA MET A 47 7.34 -7.20 -4.33
C MET A 47 6.36 -6.70 -5.39
N THR A 48 5.16 -7.26 -5.42
CA THR A 48 4.09 -6.83 -6.31
C THR A 48 2.92 -6.33 -5.50
N VAL A 49 2.38 -5.18 -5.90
CA VAL A 49 1.19 -4.53 -5.35
C VAL A 49 0.15 -4.38 -6.46
N LEU A 50 -1.10 -4.68 -6.14
CA LEU A 50 -2.22 -4.33 -7.01
C LEU A 50 -2.70 -2.94 -6.57
N PHE A 51 -2.31 -1.94 -7.33
CA PHE A 51 -2.65 -0.55 -7.09
C PHE A 51 -3.96 -0.22 -7.81
N SER A 52 -4.83 0.56 -7.18
CA SER A 52 -6.11 0.97 -7.77
C SER A 52 -6.30 2.44 -7.51
N ALA A 53 -6.73 3.17 -8.53
CA ALA A 53 -6.99 4.60 -8.43
C ALA A 53 -8.39 4.91 -8.99
N GLY A 54 -9.03 5.91 -8.40
CA GLY A 54 -10.32 6.40 -8.89
C GLY A 54 -10.20 6.97 -10.30
N SER A 55 -11.34 7.13 -10.98
CA SER A 55 -11.42 7.51 -12.40
C SER A 55 -10.78 8.85 -12.77
N ALA A 56 -10.56 9.74 -11.80
CA ALA A 56 -9.87 11.01 -12.02
C ALA A 56 -8.34 10.87 -12.16
N ILE A 57 -7.77 9.72 -11.79
CA ILE A 57 -6.33 9.47 -11.83
C ILE A 57 -6.03 8.56 -13.02
N GLU A 58 -5.43 9.13 -14.06
CA GLU A 58 -5.12 8.41 -15.29
C GLU A 58 -3.65 8.00 -15.43
N SER A 59 -2.77 8.64 -14.67
CA SER A 59 -1.32 8.42 -14.73
C SER A 59 -0.92 7.09 -14.14
N GLU A 60 0.08 6.46 -14.76
CA GLU A 60 0.74 5.28 -14.21
C GLU A 60 1.36 5.60 -12.84
N PRO A 61 1.11 4.81 -11.79
CA PRO A 61 1.70 5.05 -10.48
C PRO A 61 3.21 4.78 -10.52
N ASN A 62 3.97 5.64 -9.87
CA ASN A 62 5.41 5.48 -9.69
C ASN A 62 5.73 4.80 -8.33
N ALA A 63 7.02 4.61 -8.04
CA ALA A 63 7.44 3.97 -6.79
C ALA A 63 7.01 4.73 -5.53
N GLU A 64 7.01 6.05 -5.57
CA GLU A 64 6.64 6.94 -4.47
C GLU A 64 5.13 6.84 -4.19
N ASP A 65 4.30 6.86 -5.23
CA ASP A 65 2.84 6.73 -5.11
C ASP A 65 2.48 5.39 -4.43
N VAL A 66 3.07 4.30 -4.93
CA VAL A 66 2.77 2.95 -4.41
C VAL A 66 3.31 2.75 -3.00
N LEU A 67 4.53 3.23 -2.70
CA LEU A 67 5.09 3.12 -1.35
C LEU A 67 4.35 3.99 -0.35
N SER A 68 3.92 5.20 -0.74
CA SER A 68 3.14 6.06 0.15
C SER A 68 1.83 5.39 0.55
N CYS A 69 1.05 4.88 -0.41
CA CYS A 69 -0.18 4.16 -0.10
C CYS A 69 0.07 2.89 0.72
N ALA A 70 1.09 2.09 0.36
CA ALA A 70 1.43 0.88 1.12
C ALA A 70 1.89 1.18 2.54
N ALA A 71 2.57 2.31 2.77
CA ALA A 71 2.96 2.78 4.09
C ALA A 71 1.75 3.24 4.91
N MET A 72 0.81 3.97 4.31
CA MET A 72 -0.43 4.38 4.98
C MET A 72 -1.26 3.18 5.45
N ASP A 73 -1.43 2.17 4.57
CA ASP A 73 -2.10 0.92 4.93
C ASP A 73 -1.38 0.19 6.07
N ALA A 74 -0.05 0.13 6.00
CA ALA A 74 0.77 -0.48 7.03
C ALA A 74 0.67 0.24 8.37
N VAL A 75 0.75 1.57 8.40
CA VAL A 75 0.58 2.38 9.62
C VAL A 75 -0.79 2.13 10.25
N GLY A 76 -1.86 2.09 9.45
CA GLY A 76 -3.19 1.77 9.94
C GLY A 76 -3.27 0.37 10.56
N TYR A 77 -2.61 -0.61 9.96
CA TYR A 77 -2.56 -1.98 10.47
C TYR A 77 -1.72 -2.12 11.74
N GLU A 78 -0.52 -1.54 11.77
CA GLU A 78 0.44 -1.65 12.88
C GLU A 78 -0.07 -0.93 14.15
N ASN A 79 -0.86 0.13 13.99
CA ASN A 79 -1.44 0.86 15.11
C ASN A 79 -2.72 0.21 15.67
N ALA A 80 -3.31 -0.76 14.96
CA ALA A 80 -4.59 -1.34 15.35
C ALA A 80 -4.42 -2.61 16.21
N GLU A 81 -5.23 -2.73 17.26
CA GLU A 81 -5.34 -3.94 18.10
C GLU A 81 -6.33 -4.96 17.50
N GLY A 82 -6.11 -5.36 16.25
CA GLY A 82 -6.96 -6.33 15.54
C GLY A 82 -7.94 -5.68 14.56
N PHE A 83 -8.93 -6.47 14.11
CA PHE A 83 -9.84 -6.03 13.05
C PHE A 83 -10.86 -5.01 13.56
N GLU A 84 -11.44 -5.23 14.73
CA GLU A 84 -12.51 -4.40 15.29
C GLU A 84 -12.02 -2.97 15.57
N ASP A 85 -10.78 -2.85 16.07
CA ASP A 85 -10.12 -1.57 16.31
C ASP A 85 -9.84 -0.84 14.99
N TRP A 86 -9.21 -1.52 14.03
CA TRP A 86 -9.00 -0.99 12.68
C TRP A 86 -10.32 -0.57 12.00
N ALA A 87 -11.34 -1.41 12.05
CA ALA A 87 -12.64 -1.14 11.46
C ALA A 87 -13.27 0.12 12.07
N SER A 88 -13.23 0.23 13.40
CA SER A 88 -13.77 1.39 14.13
C SER A 88 -13.07 2.69 13.74
N GLU A 89 -11.73 2.70 13.68
CA GLU A 89 -10.93 3.88 13.33
C GLU A 89 -11.19 4.38 11.90
N TYR A 90 -11.41 3.46 10.96
CA TYR A 90 -11.71 3.78 9.56
C TYR A 90 -13.22 3.92 9.27
N GLY A 91 -14.08 3.83 10.29
CA GLY A 91 -15.53 4.00 10.17
C GLY A 91 -16.27 2.84 9.50
N TYR A 92 -15.64 1.66 9.44
CA TYR A 92 -16.28 0.43 9.02
C TYR A 92 -17.13 -0.18 10.15
N ASP A 93 -18.17 -0.90 9.75
CA ASP A 93 -18.91 -1.77 10.66
C ASP A 93 -18.02 -2.95 11.10
N ILE A 94 -17.88 -3.16 12.41
CA ILE A 94 -17.07 -4.22 13.01
C ILE A 94 -17.58 -5.63 12.71
N ASP A 95 -18.84 -5.77 12.27
CA ASP A 95 -19.41 -7.05 11.83
C ASP A 95 -19.35 -7.22 10.29
N SER A 96 -18.73 -6.27 9.58
CA SER A 96 -18.65 -6.29 8.12
C SER A 96 -17.58 -7.27 7.62
N ARG A 97 -18.05 -8.40 7.08
CA ARG A 97 -17.19 -9.37 6.37
C ARG A 97 -16.44 -8.77 5.18
N ARG A 98 -16.99 -7.71 4.56
CA ARG A 98 -16.30 -7.00 3.48
C ARG A 98 -15.12 -6.19 4.04
N ALA A 99 -15.33 -5.48 5.15
CA ALA A 99 -14.24 -4.77 5.80
C ALA A 99 -13.15 -5.73 6.32
N GLU A 100 -13.55 -6.89 6.83
CA GLU A 100 -12.61 -7.94 7.27
C GLU A 100 -11.75 -8.47 6.11
N LYS A 101 -12.34 -8.62 4.90
CA LYS A 101 -11.59 -8.96 3.68
C LYS A 101 -10.56 -7.89 3.35
N THR A 102 -10.93 -6.61 3.43
CA THR A 102 -10.01 -5.47 3.22
C THR A 102 -8.88 -5.48 4.25
N TYR A 103 -9.20 -5.63 5.54
CA TYR A 103 -8.22 -5.74 6.62
C TYR A 103 -7.23 -6.89 6.38
N CYS A 104 -7.72 -8.06 5.94
CA CYS A 104 -6.87 -9.20 5.60
C CYS A 104 -5.95 -8.92 4.40
N ALA A 105 -6.43 -8.16 3.41
CA ALA A 105 -5.63 -7.73 2.26
C ALA A 105 -4.52 -6.75 2.69
N VAL A 106 -4.87 -5.75 3.51
CA VAL A 106 -3.94 -4.81 4.13
C VAL A 106 -2.86 -5.55 4.92
N ARG A 107 -3.25 -6.43 5.87
CA ARG A 107 -2.30 -7.28 6.62
C ARG A 107 -1.33 -8.03 5.71
N THR A 108 -1.85 -8.64 4.66
CA THR A 108 -1.03 -9.43 3.72
C THR A 108 -0.04 -8.54 2.98
N GLN A 109 -0.44 -7.33 2.59
CA GLN A 109 0.42 -6.34 1.96
C GLN A 109 1.47 -5.80 2.93
N THR A 110 1.10 -5.48 4.18
CA THR A 110 1.99 -5.06 5.26
C THR A 110 3.11 -6.08 5.47
N VAL A 111 2.78 -7.36 5.59
CA VAL A 111 3.78 -8.43 5.76
C VAL A 111 4.72 -8.53 4.55
N LYS A 112 4.22 -8.32 3.32
CA LYS A 112 5.07 -8.29 2.12
C LYS A 112 5.99 -7.07 2.12
N LEU A 113 5.49 -5.91 2.53
CA LEU A 113 6.28 -4.67 2.64
C LEU A 113 7.41 -4.83 3.66
N ALA A 114 7.12 -5.36 4.84
CA ALA A 114 8.12 -5.66 5.87
C ALA A 114 9.20 -6.63 5.37
N LYS A 115 8.83 -7.65 4.57
CA LYS A 115 9.79 -8.58 3.95
C LYS A 115 10.60 -7.95 2.83
N PHE A 116 10.02 -6.99 2.10
CA PHE A 116 10.68 -6.27 1.01
C PHE A 116 11.76 -5.33 1.53
N LEU A 117 11.52 -4.68 2.67
CA LEU A 117 12.46 -3.78 3.34
C LEU A 117 13.38 -4.54 4.32
N THR A 118 14.36 -3.86 4.91
CA THR A 118 14.95 -4.29 6.18
C THR A 118 14.11 -3.74 7.33
N THR A 119 14.27 -4.25 8.54
CA THR A 119 13.54 -3.73 9.72
C THR A 119 13.75 -2.23 9.88
N GLU A 120 15.00 -1.75 9.76
CA GLU A 120 15.33 -0.34 9.91
C GLU A 120 14.72 0.52 8.79
N GLN A 121 14.65 -0.01 7.57
CA GLN A 121 14.03 0.69 6.44
C GLN A 121 12.51 0.72 6.56
N TYR A 122 11.91 -0.34 7.09
CA TYR A 122 10.48 -0.42 7.35
C TYR A 122 10.09 0.61 8.41
N ASP A 123 10.76 0.62 9.56
CA ASP A 123 10.50 1.60 10.62
C ASP A 123 10.70 3.04 10.13
N ALA A 124 11.78 3.29 9.38
CA ALA A 124 12.02 4.61 8.80
C ALA A 124 10.96 5.02 7.77
N LEU A 125 10.41 4.08 7.00
CA LEU A 125 9.32 4.36 6.05
C LEU A 125 8.05 4.76 6.79
N LEU A 126 7.70 4.05 7.88
CA LEU A 126 6.44 4.26 8.58
C LEU A 126 6.47 5.51 9.47
N TRP A 127 7.61 5.79 10.12
CA TRP A 127 7.66 6.75 11.23
C TRP A 127 8.58 7.94 11.00
N GLU A 128 9.48 7.89 10.02
CA GLU A 128 10.47 8.93 9.76
C GLU A 128 10.37 9.56 8.36
N THR A 129 9.44 9.08 7.55
CA THR A 129 9.20 9.53 6.17
C THR A 129 7.84 10.23 6.09
N GLU A 130 7.79 11.33 5.35
CA GLU A 130 6.57 12.09 5.14
C GLU A 130 5.58 11.25 4.33
N SER A 131 4.38 11.03 4.86
CA SER A 131 3.23 10.55 4.09
C SER A 131 2.68 11.70 3.23
N LEU A 132 2.35 11.41 1.97
CA LEU A 132 1.70 12.36 1.06
C LEU A 132 0.26 12.69 1.47
#